data_AF-A0A530LT72-F1
#
_entry.id   AF-A0A530LT72-F1
#
_cell.length_a   1.000
_cell.length_b   1.000
_cell.length_c   1.000
_cell.angle_alpha   90.00
_cell.angle_beta   90.00
_cell.angle_gamma   90.00
#
_symmetry.space_group_name_H-M   'P 1'
#
loop_
_entity.id
_entity.type
_entity.pdbx_description
1 polymer ?
#
loop_
_entity_poly.entity_id
_entity_poly.type
_entity_poly.pdbx_seq_one_letter_code
_entity_poly.pdbx_strand_id
1 'polypeptide(L)' 'MSVLASTRQLDRRQILNALKAFRSGDFSVRIDNVYAGLDSEIADTFNEIVELNDQVTREFERLSKVVGK' A
#
# COMPACT_ATOMS: atom_id res chain seq x y z
N MET A 1 34.23 -8.81 -11.07
CA MET A 1 33.93 -9.01 -9.63
C MET A 1 32.51 -8.53 -9.38
N SER A 2 31.59 -9.46 -9.10
CA SER A 2 30.16 -9.18 -8.98
C SER A 2 29.87 -8.40 -7.70
N VAL A 3 29.25 -7.23 -7.85
CA VAL A 3 28.65 -6.50 -6.73
C VAL A 3 27.44 -7.32 -6.29
N LEU A 4 27.56 -8.04 -5.17
CA LEU A 4 26.39 -8.60 -4.50
C LEU A 4 25.57 -7.42 -3.99
N ALA A 5 24.58 -7.00 -4.79
CA ALA A 5 23.54 -6.11 -4.31
C ALA A 5 22.91 -6.80 -3.09
N SER A 6 23.11 -6.24 -1.89
CA SER A 6 22.39 -6.70 -0.70
C SER A 6 20.90 -6.54 -1.00
N THR A 7 20.22 -7.66 -1.28
CA THR A 7 18.77 -7.68 -1.47
C THR A 7 18.14 -7.09 -0.22
N ARG A 8 17.53 -5.91 -0.34
CA ARG A 8 16.75 -5.34 0.75
C ARG A 8 15.63 -6.33 1.08
N GLN A 9 15.46 -6.59 2.37
CA GLN A 9 14.33 -7.33 2.91
C GLN A 9 13.33 -6.36 3.53
N LEU A 10 12.05 -6.68 3.40
CA LEU A 10 10.97 -5.88 3.95
C LEU A 10 10.81 -6.18 5.45
N ASP A 11 10.99 -5.18 6.30
CA ASP A 11 10.88 -5.36 7.74
C ASP A 11 9.40 -5.55 8.14
N ARG A 12 9.12 -6.56 8.95
CA ARG A 12 7.77 -6.85 9.49
C ARG A 12 7.16 -5.64 10.23
N ARG A 13 7.98 -4.80 10.85
CA ARG A 13 7.57 -3.54 11.48
C ARG A 13 7.10 -2.52 10.45
N GLN A 14 7.74 -2.44 9.29
CA GLN A 14 7.30 -1.57 8.19
C GLN A 14 5.94 -2.02 7.68
N ILE A 15 5.76 -3.33 7.45
CA ILE A 15 4.46 -3.92 7.06
C ILE A 15 3.38 -3.57 8.10
N LEU A 16 3.66 -3.81 9.38
CA LEU A 16 2.69 -3.54 10.45
C LEU A 16 2.31 -2.06 10.53
N ASN A 17 3.27 -1.15 10.34
CA ASN A 17 3.01 0.28 10.35
C ASN A 17 2.17 0.69 9.13
N ALA A 18 2.47 0.16 7.94
CA ALA A 18 1.69 0.40 6.74
C ALA A 18 0.24 -0.08 6.89
N LEU A 19 0.04 -1.29 7.42
CA LEU A 19 -1.29 -1.83 7.75
C LEU A 19 -2.03 -0.97 8.78
N LYS A 20 -1.33 -0.43 9.78
CA LYS A 20 -1.95 0.46 10.78
C LYS A 20 -2.40 1.78 10.17
N ALA A 21 -1.57 2.40 9.31
CA ALA A 21 -1.90 3.63 8.61
C ALA A 21 -3.10 3.44 7.68
N PHE A 22 -3.07 2.37 6.87
CA PHE A 22 -4.18 1.99 6.01
C PHE A 22 -5.47 1.78 6.80
N ARG A 23 -5.41 1.05 7.92
CA ARG A 23 -6.56 0.85 8.82
C ARG A 23 -7.11 2.15 9.41
N SER A 24 -6.28 3.18 9.58
CA SER A 24 -6.75 4.50 10.02
C SER A 24 -7.36 5.35 8.90
N GLY A 25 -7.45 4.83 7.67
CA GLY A 25 -7.99 5.54 6.51
C GLY A 25 -6.94 6.34 5.74
N ASP A 26 -5.64 6.16 6.04
CA ASP A 26 -4.59 6.72 5.20
C ASP A 26 -4.40 5.85 3.96
N PHE A 27 -5.08 6.22 2.88
CA PHE A 27 -4.95 5.55 1.58
C PHE A 27 -3.77 6.05 0.74
N SER A 28 -2.94 6.94 1.26
CA SER A 28 -1.72 7.40 0.60
C SER A 28 -0.49 6.56 0.96
N VAL A 29 -0.58 5.73 2.01
CA VAL A 29 0.51 4.86 2.46
C VAL A 29 0.91 3.88 1.36
N ARG A 30 2.21 3.75 1.12
CA ARG A 30 2.79 2.80 0.17
C ARG A 30 4.00 2.10 0.79
N ILE A 31 4.24 0.87 0.36
CA ILE A 31 5.49 0.15 0.63
C ILE A 31 6.36 0.24 -0.63
N ASP A 32 7.62 0.62 -0.49
CA ASP A 32 8.56 0.75 -1.62
C ASP A 32 8.73 -0.57 -2.37
N ASN A 33 8.76 -0.55 -3.71
CA ASN A 33 9.01 -1.76 -4.50
C ASN A 33 10.51 -2.00 -4.78
N VAL A 34 11.37 -1.70 -3.81
CA VAL A 34 12.83 -1.89 -3.90
C VAL A 34 13.28 -3.27 -3.40
N TYR A 35 12.33 -4.10 -2.99
CA TYR A 35 12.56 -5.45 -2.49
C TYR A 35 12.60 -6.45 -3.66
N ALA A 36 12.97 -7.70 -3.39
CA ALA A 36 12.94 -8.77 -4.39
C ALA A 36 12.31 -10.03 -3.80
N GLY A 37 11.83 -10.92 -4.68
CA GLY A 37 11.15 -12.15 -4.27
C GLY A 37 9.83 -11.86 -3.55
N LEU A 38 9.54 -12.64 -2.51
CA LEU A 38 8.27 -12.54 -1.77
C LEU A 38 8.02 -11.15 -1.16
N ASP A 39 9.07 -10.44 -0.77
CA ASP A 39 8.94 -9.10 -0.17
C ASP A 39 8.46 -8.06 -1.19
N SER A 40 8.83 -8.21 -2.47
CA SER A 40 8.31 -7.39 -3.57
C SER A 40 6.84 -7.71 -3.84
N GLU A 41 6.48 -8.99 -3.86
CA GLU A 41 5.09 -9.43 -4.04
C GLU A 41 4.17 -8.95 -2.90
N ILE A 42 4.67 -8.95 -1.66
CA ILE A 42 3.95 -8.40 -0.49
C ILE A 42 3.76 -6.88 -0.65
N ALA A 43 4.81 -6.15 -1.06
CA ALA A 43 4.75 -4.71 -1.26
C ALA A 43 3.74 -4.34 -2.35
N ASP A 44 3.78 -5.05 -3.48
CA ASP A 44 2.87 -4.84 -4.61
C ASP A 44 1.43 -5.15 -4.23
N THR A 45 1.17 -6.32 -3.65
CA THR A 45 -0.17 -6.71 -3.18
C THR A 45 -0.73 -5.71 -2.17
N PHE A 46 0.10 -5.23 -1.24
CA PHE A 46 -0.33 -4.21 -0.28
C PHE A 46 -0.73 -2.91 -0.99
N ASN A 47 0.12 -2.42 -1.89
CA ASN A 47 -0.13 -1.17 -2.61
C ASN A 47 -1.41 -1.24 -3.47
N GLU A 48 -1.65 -2.37 -4.14
CA GLU A 48 -2.87 -2.62 -4.92
C GLU A 48 -4.13 -2.57 -4.05
N ILE A 49 -4.11 -3.21 -2.88
CA ILE A 49 -5.25 -3.18 -1.95
C ILE A 49 -5.53 -1.75 -1.46
N VAL A 50 -4.48 -0.99 -1.16
CA VAL A 50 -4.63 0.41 -0.73
C VAL A 50 -5.24 1.26 -1.85
N GLU A 51 -4.76 1.10 -3.09
CA GLU A 51 -5.29 1.82 -4.25
C GLU A 51 -6.75 1.49 -4.52
N LEU A 52 -7.13 0.20 -4.49
CA LEU A 52 -8.51 -0.21 -4.69
C LEU A 52 -9.45 0.42 -3.65
N ASN A 53 -9.03 0.44 -2.39
CA ASN A 53 -9.83 1.05 -1.33
C ASN A 53 -9.90 2.58 -1.48
N ASP A 54 -8.82 3.27 -1.87
CA ASP A 54 -8.86 4.71 -2.17
C ASP A 54 -9.90 5.03 -3.24
N GLN A 55 -9.91 4.24 -4.33
CA GLN A 55 -10.88 4.41 -5.42
C GLN A 55 -12.31 4.19 -4.94
N VAL A 56 -12.58 3.14 -4.18
CA VAL A 56 -13.90 2.85 -3.62
C VAL A 56 -14.36 3.97 -2.68
N THR A 57 -13.49 4.46 -1.81
CA THR A 57 -13.80 5.56 -0.89
C THR A 57 -14.13 6.84 -1.66
N ARG A 58 -13.35 7.20 -2.68
CA ARG A 58 -13.62 8.37 -3.53
C ARG A 58 -14.96 8.27 -4.26
N GLU A 59 -15.31 7.10 -4.77
CA GLU A 59 -16.61 6.89 -5.42
C GLU A 59 -17.77 7.00 -4.42
N PHE A 60 -17.59 6.52 -3.20
CA PHE A 60 -18.58 6.69 -2.14
C PHE A 60 -18.80 8.17 -1.80
N GLU A 61 -17.73 8.95 -1.63
CA GLU A 61 -17.81 10.40 -1.40
C GLU A 61 -18.52 11.14 -2.54
N ARG A 62 -18.24 10.75 -3.79
CA ARG A 62 -18.91 11.31 -4.98
C ARG A 62 -20.41 11.03 -4.94
N LEU A 63 -20.81 9.80 -4.64
CA LEU A 63 -22.22 9.41 -4.54
C LEU A 63 -22.94 10.15 -3.41
N SER A 64 -22.32 10.29 -2.24
CA SER A 64 -22.89 11.07 -1.12
C SER A 64 -23.18 12.52 -1.50
N LYS A 65 -22.31 13.16 -2.32
CA LYS A 65 -22.54 14.53 -2.81
C LYS A 65 -23.69 14.63 -3.82
N VAL A 66 -23.97 13.58 -4.57
CA VAL A 66 -25.04 13.55 -5.59
C VAL A 66 -26.41 13.32 -4.96
N VAL A 67 -26.51 12.46 -3.94
CA VAL A 67 -27.78 12.11 -3.27
C VAL A 67 -28.19 13.15 -2.21
N GLY A 68 -27.27 13.97 -1.72
CA GLY A 68 -27.56 15.05 -0.76
C GLY A 68 -28.17 16.33 -1.35
N LYS A 69 -28.68 16.30 -2.58
CA LYS A 69 -29.40 17.41 -3.23
C LYS A 69 -30.89 17.10 -3.34
#